data_AF-A0A914B7G7-F1
#
_entry.id   AF-A0A914B7G7-F1
#
_cell.length_a   1.000
_cell.length_b   1.000
_cell.length_c   1.000
_cell.angle_alpha   90.00
_cell.angle_beta   90.00
_cell.angle_gamma   90.00
#
_symmetry.space_group_name_H-M   'P 1'
#
loop_
_entity.id
_entity.type
_entity.pdbx_description
1 polymer ?
#
loop_
_entity_poly.entity_id
_entity_poly.type
_entity_poly.pdbx_seq_one_letter_code
_entity_poly.pdbx_strand_id
1 'polypeptide(L)'
;MAKTERDLQNIVDKIKEESEKLGLKMNVKKTKTMVISKRKSKTSIQVDGKELEQVDSFIYLGQMITEDGRCQDEIKRRIAIGKSVFNKRKHIFTSRNITAKTNQMLHLVNSTIWSRNMDIDERFNQPTRSIRNVDIQKNAEHPLDS
;
A
#
# COMPACT_ATOMS: atom_id res chain seq x y z
N MET A 1 11.42 -3.29 -12.62
CA MET A 1 11.17 -1.89 -12.21
C MET A 1 12.34 -1.05 -12.70
N ALA A 2 12.08 0.10 -13.28
CA ALA A 2 13.10 1.02 -13.79
C ALA A 2 13.51 2.02 -12.70
N LYS A 3 14.78 2.45 -12.71
CA LYS A 3 15.26 3.51 -11.82
C LYS A 3 15.17 4.90 -12.44
N THR A 4 15.25 4.97 -13.77
CA THR A 4 15.18 6.22 -14.53
C THR A 4 14.04 6.17 -15.55
N GLU A 5 13.57 7.34 -15.97
CA GLU A 5 12.56 7.48 -17.02
C GLU A 5 13.00 6.86 -18.35
N ARG A 6 14.29 7.03 -18.71
CA ARG A 6 14.86 6.44 -19.92
C ARG A 6 14.84 4.91 -19.88
N ASP A 7 15.19 4.32 -18.73
CA ASP A 7 15.14 2.87 -18.57
C ASP A 7 13.70 2.35 -18.65
N LEU A 8 12.74 3.12 -18.12
CA LEU A 8 11.33 2.75 -18.19
C LEU A 8 10.83 2.78 -19.64
N GLN A 9 11.15 3.83 -20.39
CA GLN A 9 10.81 3.95 -21.82
C GLN A 9 11.39 2.77 -22.61
N ASN A 10 12.68 2.47 -22.42
CA ASN A 10 13.34 1.33 -23.08
C ASN A 10 12.68 -0.02 -22.77
N ILE A 11 12.23 -0.23 -21.52
CA ILE A 11 11.52 -1.47 -21.14
C ILE A 11 10.17 -1.54 -21.84
N VAL A 12 9.42 -0.44 -21.87
CA VAL A 12 8.10 -0.39 -22.51
C VAL A 12 8.22 -0.64 -24.01
N ASP A 13 9.21 -0.03 -24.67
CA ASP A 13 9.44 -0.21 -26.11
C ASP A 13 9.83 -1.65 -26.45
N LYS A 14 10.71 -2.27 -25.65
CA LYS A 14 11.06 -3.70 -25.81
C LYS A 14 9.87 -4.62 -25.61
N ILE A 15 9.06 -4.39 -24.57
CA ILE A 15 7.85 -5.19 -24.32
C ILE A 15 6.89 -5.07 -25.48
N LYS A 16 6.74 -3.86 -26.05
CA LYS A 16 5.90 -3.63 -27.22
C LYS A 16 6.42 -4.41 -28.43
N GLU A 17 7.70 -4.29 -28.75
CA GLU A 17 8.32 -4.97 -29.89
C GLU A 17 8.15 -6.50 -29.78
N GLU A 18 8.43 -7.08 -28.62
CA GLU A 18 8.25 -8.51 -28.38
C GLU A 18 6.77 -8.93 -28.39
N SER A 19 5.87 -8.08 -27.90
CA SER A 19 4.43 -8.34 -27.97
C SER A 19 3.95 -8.37 -29.42
N GLU A 20 4.41 -7.43 -30.26
CA GLU A 20 4.06 -7.36 -31.68
C GLU A 20 4.57 -8.57 -32.45
N LYS A 21 5.79 -9.07 -32.14
CA LYS A 21 6.32 -10.34 -32.68
C LYS A 21 5.42 -11.53 -32.36
N LEU A 22 4.76 -11.52 -31.20
CA LEU A 22 3.80 -12.53 -30.78
C LEU A 22 2.36 -12.26 -31.30
N GLY A 23 2.16 -11.21 -32.11
CA GLY A 23 0.83 -10.81 -32.59
C GLY A 23 -0.06 -10.15 -31.54
N LEU A 24 0.50 -9.78 -30.38
CA LEU A 24 -0.20 -9.09 -29.30
C LEU A 24 -0.05 -7.57 -29.45
N LYS A 25 -1.16 -6.85 -29.28
CA LYS A 25 -1.17 -5.38 -29.32
C LYS A 25 -1.31 -4.80 -27.93
N MET A 26 -0.42 -3.88 -27.56
CA MET A 26 -0.52 -3.19 -26.28
C MET A 26 -1.73 -2.25 -26.25
N ASN A 27 -2.50 -2.32 -25.16
CA ASN A 27 -3.64 -1.43 -24.94
C ASN A 27 -3.20 -0.20 -24.14
N VAL A 28 -2.90 0.89 -24.85
CA VAL A 28 -2.48 2.19 -24.28
C VAL A 28 -3.44 2.73 -23.22
N LYS A 29 -4.75 2.47 -23.33
CA LYS A 29 -5.73 2.93 -22.32
C LYS A 29 -5.63 2.17 -20.99
N LYS A 30 -5.25 0.89 -21.05
CA LYS A 30 -5.13 0.02 -19.87
C LYS A 30 -3.75 0.11 -19.23
N THR A 31 -2.72 0.36 -20.03
CA THR A 31 -1.37 0.57 -19.53
C THR A 31 -1.28 1.94 -18.86
N LYS A 32 -0.86 1.96 -17.60
CA LYS A 32 -0.68 3.17 -16.80
C LYS A 32 0.75 3.21 -16.27
N THR A 33 1.28 4.41 -16.09
CA THR A 33 2.58 4.61 -15.47
C THR A 33 2.37 5.03 -14.01
N MET A 34 3.22 4.56 -13.12
CA MET A 34 3.21 4.95 -11.72
C MET A 34 4.64 5.11 -11.25
N VAL A 35 4.91 6.17 -10.49
CA VAL A 35 6.23 6.45 -9.93
C VAL A 35 6.14 6.34 -8.42
N ILE A 36 6.98 5.49 -7.85
CA ILE A 36 7.05 5.32 -6.40
C ILE A 36 8.23 6.14 -5.89
N SER A 37 7.96 7.24 -5.20
CA SER A 37 8.98 8.18 -4.73
C SER A 37 8.49 8.93 -3.49
N LYS A 38 9.43 9.33 -2.61
CA LYS A 38 9.11 10.21 -1.46
C LYS A 38 8.70 11.63 -1.89
N ARG A 39 9.04 12.03 -3.11
CA ARG A 39 8.68 13.34 -3.70
C ARG A 39 7.86 13.09 -4.95
N LYS A 40 6.79 13.87 -5.13
CA LYS A 40 5.99 13.84 -6.36
C LYS A 40 6.90 14.14 -7.55
N SER A 41 7.03 13.16 -8.44
CA SER A 41 7.81 13.25 -9.66
C SER A 41 6.92 12.87 -10.82
N LYS A 42 6.88 13.73 -11.84
CA LYS A 42 6.17 13.44 -13.08
C LYS A 42 7.10 12.67 -14.01
N THR A 43 6.52 11.74 -14.76
CA THR A 43 7.23 10.96 -15.78
C THR A 43 6.31 10.83 -16.98
N SER A 44 6.83 11.16 -18.15
CA SER A 44 6.10 11.11 -19.42
C SER A 44 6.66 9.95 -20.24
N ILE A 45 5.94 8.83 -20.24
CA ILE A 45 6.26 7.67 -21.08
C ILE A 45 5.33 7.67 -22.28
N GLN A 46 5.90 7.53 -23.47
CA GLN A 46 5.14 7.54 -24.72
C GLN A 46 5.17 6.18 -25.41
N VAL A 47 4.06 5.79 -26.02
CA VAL A 47 3.93 4.59 -26.84
C VAL A 47 3.17 4.98 -28.10
N ASP A 48 3.76 4.75 -29.29
CA ASP A 48 3.15 5.11 -30.57
C ASP A 48 2.70 6.58 -30.64
N GLY A 49 3.49 7.48 -30.05
CA GLY A 49 3.16 8.91 -29.95
C GLY A 49 2.01 9.24 -29.01
N LYS A 50 1.53 8.29 -28.19
CA LYS A 50 0.52 8.50 -27.16
C LYS A 50 1.17 8.42 -25.77
N GLU A 51 0.93 9.43 -24.96
CA GLU A 51 1.38 9.45 -23.56
C GLU A 51 0.55 8.48 -22.70
N LEU A 52 1.24 7.70 -21.87
CA LEU A 52 0.59 6.85 -20.87
C LEU A 52 0.15 7.69 -19.68
N GLU A 53 -1.08 7.46 -19.21
CA GLU A 53 -1.60 8.15 -18.04
C GLU A 53 -0.79 7.76 -16.78
N GLN A 54 -0.31 8.78 -16.07
CA GLN A 54 0.34 8.62 -14.77
C GLN A 54 -0.73 8.55 -13.67
N VAL A 55 -0.68 7.50 -12.84
CA VAL A 55 -1.61 7.29 -11.73
C VAL A 55 -0.89 7.31 -10.38
N ASP A 56 -1.57 7.85 -9.37
CA ASP A 56 -1.04 7.95 -8.00
C ASP A 56 -1.24 6.65 -7.20
N SER A 57 -2.24 5.85 -7.58
CA SER A 57 -2.49 4.54 -6.98
C SER A 57 -3.00 3.54 -8.01
N PHE A 58 -2.64 2.28 -7.83
CA PHE A 58 -3.02 1.21 -8.73
C PHE A 58 -3.29 -0.10 -7.97
N ILE A 59 -4.35 -0.82 -8.34
CA ILE A 59 -4.64 -2.14 -7.78
C ILE A 59 -3.98 -3.20 -8.67
N TYR A 60 -2.89 -3.79 -8.18
CA TYR A 60 -2.20 -4.87 -8.84
C TYR A 60 -2.45 -6.19 -8.09
N LEU A 61 -3.04 -7.18 -8.77
CA LEU A 61 -3.36 -8.50 -8.21
C LEU A 61 -4.13 -8.43 -6.87
N GLY A 62 -5.04 -7.45 -6.75
CA GLY A 62 -5.85 -7.22 -5.55
C GLY A 62 -5.20 -6.37 -4.46
N GLN A 63 -3.89 -6.07 -4.56
CA GLN A 63 -3.18 -5.15 -3.68
C GLN A 63 -3.20 -3.75 -4.23
N MET A 64 -3.59 -2.76 -3.41
CA MET A 64 -3.39 -1.37 -3.78
C MET A 64 -1.94 -0.95 -3.50
N ILE A 65 -1.30 -0.39 -4.52
CA ILE A 65 0.03 0.22 -4.47
C ILE A 65 -0.17 1.72 -4.65
N THR A 66 0.52 2.52 -3.82
CA THR A 66 0.46 3.98 -3.85
C THR A 66 1.81 4.58 -4.25
N GLU A 67 1.80 5.81 -4.76
CA GLU A 67 3.01 6.57 -5.13
C GLU A 67 4.00 6.76 -3.97
N ASP A 68 3.50 6.83 -2.74
CA ASP A 68 4.32 6.99 -1.54
C ASP A 68 5.05 5.68 -1.14
N GLY A 69 4.67 4.56 -1.76
CA GLY A 69 5.17 3.22 -1.40
C GLY A 69 4.71 2.74 -0.02
N ARG A 70 3.75 3.43 0.61
CA ARG A 70 3.24 3.11 1.95
C ARG A 70 2.05 2.16 1.87
N CYS A 71 1.98 1.21 2.80
CA CYS A 71 0.89 0.24 2.87
C CYS A 71 -0.34 0.74 3.66
N GLN A 72 -0.30 1.94 4.25
CA GLN A 72 -1.34 2.43 5.15
C GLN A 72 -2.72 2.45 4.48
N ASP A 73 -2.81 2.92 3.23
CA ASP A 73 -4.09 3.02 2.54
C ASP A 73 -4.63 1.67 2.08
N GLU A 74 -3.75 0.72 1.72
CA GLU A 74 -4.17 -0.66 1.44
C GLU A 74 -4.67 -1.36 2.71
N ILE A 75 -4.04 -1.12 3.87
CA ILE A 75 -4.51 -1.63 5.15
C ILE A 75 -5.90 -1.06 5.46
N LYS A 76 -6.10 0.26 5.36
CA LYS A 76 -7.41 0.90 5.55
C LYS A 76 -8.45 0.33 4.60
N ARG A 77 -8.11 0.16 3.32
CA ARG A 77 -8.98 -0.43 2.30
C ARG A 77 -9.41 -1.85 2.65
N ARG A 78 -8.47 -2.72 3.03
CA ARG A 78 -8.77 -4.10 3.44
C ARG A 78 -9.64 -4.16 4.69
N ILE A 79 -9.38 -3.31 5.68
CA ILE A 79 -10.23 -3.18 6.87
C ILE A 79 -11.64 -2.74 6.48
N ALA A 80 -11.78 -1.76 5.60
CA ALA A 80 -13.08 -1.29 5.11
C ALA A 80 -13.87 -2.37 4.37
N ILE A 81 -13.19 -3.16 3.52
CA ILE A 81 -13.78 -4.32 2.84
C ILE A 81 -14.26 -5.35 3.88
N GLY A 82 -13.41 -5.69 4.86
CA GLY A 82 -13.76 -6.60 5.95
C GLY A 82 -14.97 -6.12 6.75
N LYS A 83 -14.99 -4.84 7.15
CA LYS A 83 -16.13 -4.21 7.83
C LYS A 83 -17.41 -4.25 6.99
N SER A 84 -17.32 -3.98 5.69
CA SER A 84 -18.47 -4.04 4.78
C SER A 84 -19.06 -5.45 4.70
N VAL A 85 -18.23 -6.48 4.53
CA VAL A 85 -18.67 -7.89 4.49
C VAL A 85 -19.25 -8.33 5.83
N PHE A 86 -18.61 -7.95 6.94
CA PHE A 86 -19.11 -8.22 8.28
C PHE A 86 -20.50 -7.60 8.50
N ASN A 87 -20.67 -6.32 8.17
CA ASN A 87 -21.94 -5.62 8.32
C ASN A 87 -23.05 -6.26 7.47
N LYS A 88 -22.76 -6.67 6.24
CA LYS A 88 -23.72 -7.38 5.37
C LYS A 88 -24.21 -8.70 5.97
N ARG A 89 -23.34 -9.41 6.70
CA ARG A 89 -23.64 -10.70 7.33
C ARG A 89 -23.78 -10.60 8.85
N LYS A 90 -23.99 -9.38 9.38
CA LYS A 90 -23.99 -9.12 10.83
C LYS A 90 -24.97 -10.01 11.55
N HIS A 91 -26.19 -10.15 11.03
CA HIS A 91 -27.23 -11.00 11.62
C HIS A 91 -26.80 -12.46 11.77
N ILE A 92 -26.01 -13.01 10.84
CA ILE A 92 -25.44 -14.36 10.95
C ILE A 92 -24.42 -14.35 12.09
N PHE A 93 -23.46 -13.42 12.05
CA PHE A 93 -22.39 -13.30 13.05
C PHE A 93 -22.87 -12.95 14.47
N THR A 94 -24.07 -12.37 14.64
CA THR A 94 -24.61 -11.95 15.94
C THR A 94 -25.82 -12.78 16.40
N SER A 95 -26.29 -13.74 15.61
CA SER A 95 -27.43 -14.57 16.00
C SER A 95 -27.05 -15.58 17.09
N ARG A 96 -27.99 -15.87 17.99
CA ARG A 96 -27.82 -16.91 19.02
C ARG A 96 -28.09 -18.33 18.50
N ASN A 97 -28.79 -18.43 17.37
CA ASN A 97 -29.29 -19.70 16.80
C ASN A 97 -28.36 -20.23 15.69
N ILE A 98 -27.07 -20.33 15.98
CA ILE A 98 -26.08 -20.89 15.04
C ILE A 98 -25.61 -22.26 15.54
N THR A 99 -25.38 -23.20 14.63
CA THR A 99 -24.81 -24.51 14.96
C THR A 99 -23.50 -24.35 15.74
N ALA A 100 -23.28 -25.19 16.76
CA ALA A 100 -22.12 -25.13 17.66
C ALA A 100 -20.77 -25.05 16.91
N LYS A 101 -20.62 -25.81 15.81
CA LYS A 101 -19.43 -25.79 14.94
C LYS A 101 -19.16 -24.41 14.34
N THR A 102 -20.20 -23.73 13.85
CA THR A 102 -20.08 -22.39 13.26
C THR A 102 -19.82 -21.36 14.35
N ASN A 103 -20.44 -21.48 15.52
CA ASN A 103 -20.17 -20.61 16.68
C ASN A 103 -18.71 -20.70 17.14
N GLN A 104 -18.14 -21.90 17.20
CA GLN A 104 -16.75 -22.10 17.60
C GLN A 104 -15.78 -21.46 16.60
N MET A 105 -16.04 -21.62 15.30
CA MET A 105 -15.28 -20.94 14.24
C MET A 105 -15.43 -19.41 14.30
N LEU A 106 -16.64 -18.92 14.56
CA LEU A 106 -16.92 -17.51 14.76
C LEU A 106 -16.13 -16.93 15.93
N HIS A 107 -16.03 -17.68 17.02
CA HIS A 107 -15.35 -17.26 18.24
C HIS A 107 -13.85 -17.09 17.99
N LEU A 108 -13.23 -18.02 17.24
CA LEU A 108 -11.83 -17.94 16.83
C LEU A 108 -11.57 -16.75 15.88
N VAL A 109 -12.49 -16.51 14.94
CA VAL A 109 -12.37 -15.38 14.02
C VAL A 109 -12.58 -14.05 14.76
N ASN A 110 -13.58 -13.97 15.64
CA ASN A 110 -13.85 -12.78 16.43
C ASN A 110 -12.70 -12.47 17.38
N SER A 111 -12.13 -13.47 18.09
CA SER A 111 -11.00 -13.23 19.00
C SER A 111 -9.76 -12.72 18.24
N THR A 112 -9.42 -13.31 17.10
CA THR A 112 -8.27 -12.86 16.29
C THR A 112 -8.47 -11.48 15.67
N ILE A 113 -9.71 -11.15 15.25
CA ILE A 113 -10.05 -9.81 14.75
C ILE A 113 -10.03 -8.79 15.88
N TRP A 114 -10.58 -9.12 17.05
CA TRP A 114 -10.70 -8.19 18.17
C TRP A 114 -9.35 -7.89 18.81
N SER A 115 -8.47 -8.89 18.98
CA SER A 115 -7.08 -8.67 19.42
C SER A 115 -6.33 -7.75 18.46
N ARG A 116 -6.38 -8.02 17.14
CA ARG A 116 -5.72 -7.13 16.16
C ARG A 116 -6.34 -5.73 16.13
N ASN A 117 -7.66 -5.60 16.29
CA ASN A 117 -8.32 -4.29 16.32
C ASN A 117 -7.95 -3.50 17.59
N MET A 118 -7.83 -4.14 18.75
CA MET A 118 -7.31 -3.49 19.97
C MET A 118 -5.85 -3.07 19.79
N ASP A 119 -4.98 -3.93 19.24
CA ASP A 119 -3.58 -3.59 18.96
C ASP A 119 -3.45 -2.39 17.99
N ILE A 120 -4.36 -2.32 17.01
CA ILE A 120 -4.46 -1.22 16.07
C ILE A 120 -4.89 0.06 16.80
N ASP A 121 -5.96 0.03 17.59
CA ASP A 121 -6.47 1.20 18.33
C ASP A 121 -5.43 1.73 19.33
N GLU A 122 -4.74 0.82 20.03
CA GLU A 122 -3.64 1.16 20.94
C GLU A 122 -2.45 1.80 20.21
N ARG A 123 -2.09 1.31 19.01
CA ARG A 123 -1.02 1.92 18.18
C ARG A 123 -1.40 3.26 17.57
N PHE A 124 -2.66 3.50 17.25
CA PHE A 124 -3.13 4.75 16.66
C PHE A 124 -3.52 5.81 17.71
N ASN A 125 -3.71 5.42 18.97
CA ASN A 125 -3.97 6.33 20.10
C ASN A 125 -2.72 6.68 20.91
N GLN A 126 -1.53 6.19 20.55
CA GLN A 126 -0.30 6.71 21.16
C GLN A 126 0.02 8.09 20.55
N PRO A 127 0.11 9.17 21.35
CA PRO A 127 0.72 10.40 20.86
C PRO A 127 2.14 10.05 20.41
N THR A 128 2.48 10.35 19.17
CA THR A 128 3.84 10.19 18.64
C THR A 128 4.80 10.79 19.66
N ARG A 129 5.53 9.95 20.39
CA ARG A 129 6.57 10.40 21.29
C ARG A 129 7.58 11.11 20.40
N SER A 130 7.51 12.44 20.42
CA SER A 130 8.51 13.31 19.85
C SER A 130 9.84 12.83 20.42
N ILE A 131 10.68 12.26 19.57
CA ILE A 131 12.08 12.02 19.86
C ILE A 131 12.69 13.43 19.93
N ARG A 132 12.51 14.10 21.07
CA ARG A 132 13.17 15.35 21.38
C ARG A 132 14.61 15.01 21.69
N ASN A 133 15.48 15.33 20.73
CA ASN A 133 16.84 15.81 20.91
C ASN A 133 17.34 15.81 22.35
N VAL A 134 17.85 14.67 22.81
CA VAL A 134 18.83 14.60 23.90
C VAL A 134 19.77 13.50 23.44
N ASP A 135 20.93 13.90 22.93
CA ASP A 135 22.19 13.13 22.81
C ASP A 135 23.19 13.74 21.79
N ILE A 136 22.90 14.91 21.19
CA ILE A 136 23.89 15.66 20.38
C ILE A 136 24.68 16.71 21.19
N GLN A 137 24.36 16.95 22.46
CA GLN A 137 25.10 17.91 23.30
C GLN A 137 25.96 17.28 24.41
N LYS A 138 26.59 16.11 24.15
CA LYS A 138 27.62 15.57 25.06
C LYS A 138 29.06 15.59 24.52
N ASN A 139 29.30 16.14 23.33
CA ASN A 139 30.64 16.22 22.72
C ASN A 139 31.04 17.64 22.31
N ALA A 140 30.86 18.61 23.21
CA ALA A 140 31.45 19.94 23.03
C ALA A 140 31.57 20.64 24.39
N GLU A 141 32.48 20.19 25.24
CA GLU A 141 33.08 20.98 26.33
C GLU A 141 34.27 20.18 26.90
N HIS A 142 35.41 20.30 26.21
CA HIS A 142 36.72 20.18 26.86
C HIS A 142 37.06 21.56 27.40
N PRO A 143 37.14 21.78 28.72
CA PRO A 143 37.89 22.89 29.26
C PRO A 143 39.34 22.44 29.50
N LEU A 144 40.26 23.17 28.85
CA LEU A 144 41.63 23.32 29.31
C LEU A 144 41.59 23.96 30.69
N ASP A 145 42.17 23.31 31.69
CA ASP A 145 42.81 24.00 32.82
C ASP A 145 43.96 23.14 33.36
N SER A 146 45.14 23.78 33.41
CA SER A 146 46.40 23.46 34.11
C SER A 146 47.22 22.24 33.68
#